data_AF-A0A244E5M8-F1
#
_entry.id   AF-A0A244E5M8-F1
#
_cell.length_a   1.000
_cell.length_b   1.000
_cell.length_c   1.000
_cell.angle_alpha   90.00
_cell.angle_beta   90.00
_cell.angle_gamma   90.00
#
_symmetry.space_group_name_H-M   'P 1'
#
loop_
_entity.id
_entity.type
_entity.pdbx_description
1 polymer ?
#
loop_
_entity_poly.entity_id
_entity_poly.type
_entity_poly.pdbx_seq_one_letter_code
_entity_poly.pdbx_strand_id
1 'polypeptide(L)' 'MTLDQHPHYPSSLSYVLKLHRDAAPGRGQLCGRLENIASGHSFRFASVEELLAGLARDAAGGGAAGSLREDN' A
#
# COMPACT_ATOMS: atom_id res chain seq x y z
N MET A 1 23.73 -13.27 -10.62
CA MET A 1 22.35 -13.01 -11.09
C MET A 1 21.98 -11.64 -10.57
N THR A 2 21.91 -10.65 -11.46
CA THR A 2 21.64 -9.25 -11.07
C THR A 2 20.14 -9.08 -11.10
N LEU A 3 19.52 -9.00 -9.92
CA LEU A 3 18.09 -8.74 -9.80
C LEU A 3 17.86 -7.29 -10.25
N ASP A 4 16.92 -7.11 -11.18
CA ASP A 4 16.52 -5.78 -11.63
C ASP A 4 16.03 -4.98 -10.43
N GLN A 5 16.72 -3.88 -10.13
CA GLN A 5 16.41 -3.06 -8.96
C GLN A 5 15.15 -2.20 -9.15
N HIS A 6 14.65 -2.11 -10.39
CA HIS A 6 13.45 -1.37 -10.76
C HIS A 6 12.45 -2.27 -11.49
N PRO A 7 11.81 -3.22 -10.78
CA PRO A 7 10.74 -4.00 -11.37
C PRO A 7 9.62 -3.06 -11.83
N HIS A 8 9.18 -3.20 -13.09
CA HIS A 8 8.05 -2.47 -13.68
C HIS A 8 6.76 -2.52 -12.83
N TYR A 9 6.65 -3.55 -11.98
CA TYR A 9 5.59 -3.70 -10.99
C TYR A 9 6.23 -3.83 -9.60
N PRO A 10 6.50 -2.72 -8.90
CA PRO A 10 7.08 -2.79 -7.58
C PRO A 10 6.09 -3.48 -6.64
N SER A 11 6.46 -4.67 -6.16
CA SER A 11 5.66 -5.45 -5.21
C SER A 11 5.39 -4.65 -3.93
N SER A 12 6.21 -3.63 -3.64
CA SER A 12 6.06 -2.66 -2.56
C SER A 12 4.75 -1.88 -2.58
N LEU A 13 4.06 -1.81 -3.72
CA LEU A 13 2.74 -1.17 -3.86
C LEU A 13 1.60 -2.19 -4.07
N SER A 14 1.87 -3.47 -3.79
CA SER A 14 0.85 -4.52 -3.86
C SER A 14 0.26 -4.76 -2.48
N TYR A 15 -1.07 -4.67 -2.38
CA TYR A 15 -1.79 -4.77 -1.11
C TYR A 15 -2.95 -5.75 -1.19
N VAL A 16 -3.21 -6.44 -0.08
CA VAL A 16 -4.42 -7.24 0.14
C VAL A 16 -5.40 -6.41 0.96
N LEU A 17 -6.57 -6.15 0.38
CA LEU A 17 -7.68 -5.49 1.06
C LEU A 17 -8.68 -6.54 1.58
N LYS A 18 -8.90 -6.55 2.90
CA LYS A 18 -9.88 -7.43 3.56
C LYS A 18 -10.99 -6.57 4.13
N LEU A 19 -12.16 -6.62 3.52
CA LEU A 19 -13.34 -5.92 4.01
C LEU A 19 -14.02 -6.69 5.14
N HIS A 20 -14.52 -5.95 6.13
CA HIS A 20 -15.38 -6.52 7.16
C HIS A 20 -16.73 -6.89 6.55
N ARG A 21 -17.46 -7.82 7.19
CA ARG A 21 -18.81 -8.23 6.75
C ARG A 21 -19.83 -7.07 6.71
N ASP A 22 -19.56 -6.02 7.49
CA ASP A 22 -20.41 -4.84 7.61
C ASP A 22 -19.95 -3.69 6.69
N ALA A 23 -18.90 -3.90 5.89
CA ALA A 23 -18.48 -2.94 4.90
C ALA A 23 -19.58 -2.82 3.83
N ALA A 24 -20.06 -1.60 3.60
CA ALA A 24 -21.02 -1.26 2.57
C ALA A 24 -20.32 -0.40 1.50
N PRO A 25 -19.61 -1.01 0.53
CA PRO A 25 -18.89 -0.27 -0.51
C PRO A 25 -19.82 0.64 -1.33
N GLY A 26 -21.06 0.21 -1.60
CA GLY A 26 -22.06 1.03 -2.29
C GLY A 26 -22.52 2.27 -1.52
N ARG A 27 -22.17 2.39 -0.24
CA ARG A 27 -22.44 3.56 0.61
C ARG A 27 -21.17 4.30 1.04
N GLY A 28 -20.00 3.92 0.50
CA GLY A 28 -18.71 4.49 0.89
C GLY A 28 -18.24 4.06 2.29
N GLN A 29 -18.87 3.05 2.90
CA GLN A 29 -18.48 2.55 4.22
C GLN A 29 -17.51 1.38 4.04
N LEU A 30 -16.22 1.68 3.99
CA LEU A 30 -15.17 0.67 3.97
C LEU A 30 -14.55 0.58 5.36
N CYS A 31 -14.71 -0.58 5.98
CA CYS A 31 -14.02 -0.95 7.21
C CYS A 31 -13.38 -2.32 7.03
N GLY A 32 -12.20 -2.53 7.62
CA GLY A 32 -11.45 -3.74 7.37
C GLY A 32 -9.98 -3.64 7.72
N ARG A 33 -9.17 -4.39 6.98
CA ARG A 33 -7.71 -4.43 7.11
C ARG A 33 -7.07 -4.34 5.74
N LEU A 34 -6.00 -3.56 5.64
CA LEU A 34 -5.08 -3.57 4.51
C LEU A 34 -3.77 -4.23 4.93
N GLU A 35 -3.16 -5.00 4.04
CA GLU A 35 -1.85 -5.63 4.25
C GLU A 35 -0.98 -5.44 3.03
N ASN A 36 0.24 -4.94 3.21
CA ASN A 36 1.24 -4.82 2.15
C ASN A 36 1.91 -6.19 1.95
N ILE A 37 1.95 -6.67 0.71
CA ILE A 37 2.45 -8.00 0.37
C ILE A 37 3.98 -8.07 0.45
N ALA A 38 4.68 -6.97 0.16
CA ALA A 38 6.14 -6.94 0.17
C ALA A 38 6.72 -6.77 1.58
N SER A 39 6.11 -5.91 2.41
CA SER A 39 6.60 -5.64 3.77
C SER A 39 5.93 -6.50 4.85
N GLY A 40 4.76 -7.09 4.55
CA GLY A 40 3.92 -7.78 5.54
C GLY A 40 3.25 -6.82 6.53
N HIS A 41 3.40 -5.50 6.35
CA HIS A 41 2.81 -4.51 7.22
C HIS A 41 1.29 -4.49 7.04
N SER A 42 0.54 -4.62 8.12
CA SER A 42 -0.93 -4.58 8.09
C SER A 42 -1.49 -3.56 9.07
N PHE A 43 -2.56 -2.89 8.66
CA PHE A 43 -3.28 -1.96 9.50
C PHE A 43 -4.79 -2.10 9.31
N ARG A 44 -5.53 -1.78 10.37
CA ARG A 44 -7.00 -1.76 10.35
C ARG A 44 -7.47 -0.35 10.08
N PHE A 45 -8.57 -0.24 9.35
CA PHE A 45 -9.22 1.04 9.06
C PHE A 45 -10.72 0.89 9.30
N ALA A 46 -11.35 1.92 9.87
CA ALA A 46 -12.80 1.97 10.04
C ALA A 46 -13.50 2.80 8.96
N SER A 47 -12.72 3.61 8.22
CA SER A 47 -13.19 4.54 7.20
C SER A 47 -12.28 4.56 5.98
N VAL A 48 -12.79 5.06 4.86
CA VAL A 48 -12.02 5.28 3.62
C VAL A 48 -10.87 6.26 3.84
N GLU A 49 -11.08 7.31 4.64
CA GLU A 49 -10.05 8.31 4.96
C GLU A 49 -8.86 7.68 5.68
N GLU A 50 -9.10 6.80 6.64
CA GLU A 50 -8.04 6.06 7.34
C GLU A 50 -7.31 5.10 6.41
N LEU A 51 -8.03 4.45 5.50
CA LEU A 51 -7.44 3.60 4.47
C LEU A 51 -6.46 4.40 3.59
N LEU A 52 -6.89 5.54 3.08
CA LEU A 52 -6.08 6.42 2.24
C LEU A 52 -4.88 6.98 2.99
N ALA A 53 -5.06 7.43 4.23
CA ALA A 53 -3.97 7.91 5.08
C ALA A 53 -2.92 6.82 5.34
N GLY A 54 -3.36 5.59 5.59
CA GLY A 54 -2.48 4.43 5.76
C GLY A 54 -1.71 4.08 4.50
N LEU A 55 -2.37 4.08 3.33
CA LEU A 55 -1.74 3.90 2.02
C LEU A 55 -0.72 4.99 1.71
N ALA A 56 -1.05 6.25 1.94
CA ALA A 56 -0.15 7.37 1.71
C ALA A 56 1.09 7.29 2.62
N ARG A 57 0.92 6.90 3.88
CA ARG A 57 2.02 6.69 4.83
C ARG A 57 2.90 5.51 4.42
N ASP A 58 2.32 4.40 4.00
CA ASP A 58 3.06 3.21 3.60
C ASP A 58 3.82 3.46 2.28
N ALA A 59 3.18 4.12 1.32
CA ALA A 59 3.80 4.54 0.07
C ALA A 59 4.94 5.56 0.29
N ALA A 60 4.75 6.52 1.21
CA ALA A 60 5.80 7.48 1.56
C ALA A 60 6.97 6.82 2.31
N GLY A 61 6.70 5.81 3.14
CA GLY A 61 7.72 5.03 3.85
C GLY A 61 8.48 4.05 2.94
N GLY A 62 7.86 3.59 1.85
CA GLY A 62 8.47 2.72 0.83
C GLY A 62 9.20 3.44 -0.30
N GLY A 63 9.18 4.78 -0.32
CA GLY A 63 9.73 5.63 -1.39
C GLY A 63 11.27 5.79 -1.43
N ALA A 64 12.02 5.08 -0.60
CA ALA A 64 13.49 5.15 -0.57
C ALA A 64 14.20 4.13 -1.47
N ALA A 65 13.51 3.51 -2.44
CA ALA A 65 14.11 2.70 -3.48
C ALA A 65 13.69 3.22 -4.86
N GLY A 66 14.32 4.32 -5.30
CA GLY A 66 14.07 4.85 -6.65
C GLY A 66 14.45 6.31 -6.92
N SER A 67 15.15 7.02 -6.03
CA SER A 67 15.59 8.40 -6.33
C SER A 67 16.98 8.70 -5.81
N LEU A 68 17.98 8.20 -6.53
CA LEU A 68 19.30 8.80 -6.76
C LEU A 68 19.87 7.99 -7.94
N ARG A 69 20.10 8.53 -9.14
CA ARG A 69 20.93 9.69 -9.42
C ARG A 69 20.81 9.99 -10.92
N GLU A 70 20.26 11.13 -11.28
CA GLU A 70 20.49 11.72 -12.60
C GLU A 70 21.82 12.47 -12.49
N ASP A 71 22.90 11.87 -13.00
CA ASP A 71 24.10 12.61 -13.37
C ASP A 71 24.04 12.91 -14.88
N ASN A 72 23.87 14.19 -15.21
CA ASN A 72 24.43 14.82 -16.39
C ASN A 72 24.60 16.33 -16.18
#